data_AF-A0A6S7JV05-F1
#
_entry.id   AF-A0A6S7JV05-F1
#
_cell.length_a   1.000
_cell.length_b   1.000
_cell.length_c   1.000
_cell.angle_alpha   90.00
_cell.angle_beta   90.00
_cell.angle_gamma   90.00
#
_symmetry.space_group_name_H-M   'P 1'
#
loop_
_entity.id
_entity.type
_entity.pdbx_description
1 polymer ?
#
loop_
_entity_poly.entity_id
_entity_poly.type
_entity_poly.pdbx_seq_one_letter_code
_entity_poly.pdbx_strand_id
1 'polypeptide(L)'
;MKRSNLIALELRLSRTVWDAVHEAEDVDDKVSIFNGVISQALDGCMPLKSIRLHPTDKPWMTPNIKAKIKLRQRAFTRGNMSQYNLVGAQVEDMIRKAKSNYYQKKAKTFRPSDPAKWYKACNL
;
A
#
# COMPACT_ATOMS: atom_id res chain seq x y z
N MET A 1 -9.45 -7.59 -2.05
CA MET A 1 -10.60 -6.66 -2.15
C MET A 1 -11.82 -7.32 -1.49
N LYS A 2 -12.74 -6.57 -0.87
CA LYS A 2 -13.96 -7.18 -0.29
C LYS A 2 -14.99 -7.41 -1.41
N ARG A 3 -15.69 -8.55 -1.41
CA ARG A 3 -16.72 -8.87 -2.41
C ARG A 3 -17.86 -7.84 -2.44
N SER A 4 -18.22 -7.30 -1.28
CA SER A 4 -19.19 -6.21 -1.15
C SER A 4 -18.83 -4.97 -1.98
N ASN A 5 -17.54 -4.64 -2.06
CA ASN A 5 -17.08 -3.46 -2.80
C ASN A 5 -17.19 -3.69 -4.32
N LEU A 6 -17.00 -4.93 -4.78
CA LEU A 6 -17.18 -5.30 -6.18
C LEU A 6 -18.64 -5.23 -6.59
N ILE A 7 -19.54 -5.79 -5.77
CA ILE A 7 -20.99 -5.71 -6.00
C ILE A 7 -21.46 -4.25 -6.03
N ALA A 8 -20.95 -3.41 -5.11
CA ALA A 8 -21.27 -1.99 -5.10
C ALA A 8 -20.80 -1.27 -6.38
N LEU A 9 -19.61 -1.60 -6.89
CA LEU A 9 -19.12 -1.05 -8.15
C LEU A 9 -20.00 -1.49 -9.33
N GLU A 10 -20.31 -2.78 -9.42
CA GLU A 10 -21.17 -3.34 -10.47
C GLU A 10 -22.54 -2.66 -10.49
N LEU A 11 -23.18 -2.52 -9.32
CA LEU A 11 -24.44 -1.81 -9.18
C LEU A 11 -24.33 -0.34 -9.57
N ARG A 12 -23.21 0.32 -9.22
CA ARG A 12 -22.97 1.73 -9.57
C ARG A 12 -22.87 1.89 -11.09
N LEU A 13 -22.04 1.09 -11.74
CA LEU A 13 -21.78 1.18 -13.18
C LEU A 13 -23.00 0.82 -14.03
N SER A 14 -23.79 -0.18 -13.60
CA SER A 14 -25.03 -0.58 -14.29
C SER A 14 -26.13 0.47 -14.22
N ARG A 15 -26.07 1.41 -13.26
CA ARG A 15 -27.02 2.53 -13.11
C ARG A 15 -26.50 3.84 -13.69
N THR A 16 -25.26 3.85 -14.18
CA THR A 16 -24.68 5.04 -14.80
C THR A 16 -25.33 5.30 -16.15
N VAL A 17 -25.72 6.55 -16.38
CA VAL A 17 -26.15 7.04 -17.70
C VAL A 17 -24.90 7.43 -18.49
N TRP A 18 -24.75 6.88 -19.70
CA TRP A 18 -23.54 7.03 -20.52
C TRP A 18 -23.69 8.06 -21.65
N ASP A 19 -24.83 8.74 -21.73
CA ASP A 19 -25.17 9.68 -22.80
C ASP A 19 -24.08 10.75 -22.99
N ALA A 20 -23.54 11.30 -21.91
CA ALA A 20 -22.44 12.27 -21.97
C ALA A 20 -21.17 11.74 -22.68
N VAL A 21 -20.90 10.44 -22.62
CA VAL A 21 -19.79 9.81 -23.37
C VAL A 21 -20.18 9.60 -24.84
N HIS A 22 -21.44 9.30 -25.12
CA HIS A 22 -21.90 9.10 -26.50
C HIS A 22 -22.01 10.42 -27.28
N GLU A 23 -22.47 11.47 -26.61
CA GLU A 23 -22.74 12.81 -27.17
C GLU A 23 -21.50 13.69 -27.32
N ALA A 24 -20.40 13.40 -26.62
CA ALA A 24 -19.16 14.14 -26.83
C ALA A 24 -18.67 14.03 -28.28
N GLU A 25 -18.17 15.12 -28.83
CA GLU A 25 -17.80 15.21 -30.25
C GLU A 25 -16.38 14.68 -30.48
N ASP A 26 -15.45 15.03 -29.60
CA ASP A 26 -14.05 14.64 -29.67
C ASP A 26 -13.76 13.33 -28.92
N VAL A 27 -12.83 12.52 -29.44
CA VAL A 27 -12.46 11.23 -28.86
C VAL A 27 -11.76 11.39 -27.52
N ASP A 28 -10.91 12.41 -27.35
CA ASP A 28 -10.23 12.66 -26.08
C ASP A 28 -11.24 13.07 -25.01
N ASP A 29 -12.27 13.84 -25.37
CA ASP A 29 -13.38 14.18 -24.47
C ASP A 29 -14.17 12.94 -24.04
N LYS A 30 -14.46 12.01 -24.96
CA LYS A 30 -15.11 10.73 -24.62
C LYS A 30 -14.30 9.95 -23.60
N VAL A 31 -12.99 9.83 -23.85
CA VAL A 31 -12.07 9.10 -22.97
C VAL A 31 -11.97 9.78 -21.60
N SER A 32 -11.91 11.10 -21.58
CA SER A 32 -11.87 11.91 -20.35
C SER A 32 -13.13 11.69 -19.50
N ILE A 33 -14.32 11.82 -20.11
CA ILE A 33 -15.61 11.62 -19.42
C ILE A 33 -15.73 10.19 -18.91
N PHE A 34 -15.42 9.20 -19.76
CA PHE A 34 -15.45 7.79 -19.37
C PHE A 34 -14.53 7.53 -18.17
N ASN A 35 -13.27 7.95 -18.24
CA ASN A 35 -12.30 7.77 -17.16
C ASN A 35 -12.73 8.49 -15.88
N GLY A 36 -13.33 9.68 -15.99
CA GLY A 36 -13.88 10.42 -14.86
C GLY A 36 -14.99 9.65 -14.15
N VAL A 37 -15.97 9.14 -14.91
CA VAL A 37 -17.07 8.33 -14.39
C VAL A 37 -16.56 7.05 -13.71
N ILE A 38 -15.63 6.33 -14.35
CA ILE A 38 -15.03 5.12 -13.78
C ILE A 38 -14.27 5.46 -12.50
N SER A 39 -13.45 6.51 -12.50
CA SER A 39 -12.65 6.91 -11.32
C SER A 39 -13.54 7.30 -10.15
N GLN A 40 -14.60 8.07 -10.37
CA GLN A 40 -15.57 8.41 -9.32
C GLN A 40 -16.29 7.18 -8.77
N ALA A 41 -16.68 6.24 -9.63
CA ALA A 41 -17.30 4.99 -9.20
C ALA A 41 -16.34 4.14 -8.35
N LEU A 42 -15.07 4.06 -8.74
CA LEU A 42 -14.02 3.38 -8.00
C LEU A 42 -13.78 4.07 -6.65
N ASP A 43 -13.59 5.38 -6.60
CA ASP A 43 -13.32 6.11 -5.36
C ASP A 43 -14.46 5.97 -4.35
N GLY A 44 -15.71 6.00 -4.81
CA GLY A 44 -16.89 5.82 -3.97
C GLY A 44 -17.06 4.39 -3.45
N CYS A 45 -16.79 3.37 -4.27
CA CYS A 45 -17.06 1.96 -3.91
C CYS A 45 -15.84 1.27 -3.26
N MET A 46 -14.64 1.76 -3.54
CA MET A 46 -13.38 1.15 -3.12
C MET A 46 -12.33 2.21 -2.81
N PRO A 47 -12.56 3.04 -1.77
CA PRO A 47 -11.65 4.11 -1.44
C PRO A 47 -10.25 3.58 -1.15
N LEU A 48 -9.25 4.34 -1.61
CA LEU A 48 -7.85 4.08 -1.34
C LEU A 48 -7.61 3.99 0.17
N LYS A 49 -6.91 2.93 0.58
CA LYS A 49 -6.60 2.70 1.99
C LYS A 49 -5.20 3.21 2.28
N SER A 50 -5.11 4.24 3.10
CA SER A 50 -3.85 4.68 3.66
C SER A 50 -3.43 3.77 4.82
N ILE A 51 -2.12 3.58 4.97
CA ILE A 51 -1.52 2.90 6.12
C ILE A 51 -0.77 3.96 6.91
N ARG A 52 -1.23 4.21 8.13
CA ARG A 52 -0.61 5.19 9.02
C ARG A 52 0.73 4.64 9.56
N LEU A 53 1.79 5.39 9.33
CA LEU A 53 3.06 5.25 10.05
C LEU A 53 3.03 6.21 11.25
N HIS A 54 3.45 5.73 12.40
CA HIS A 54 3.56 6.49 13.63
C HIS A 54 5.00 7.02 13.75
N PRO A 55 5.23 8.22 14.32
CA PRO A 55 6.58 8.77 14.48
C PRO A 55 7.55 7.87 15.25
N THR A 56 7.03 7.03 16.15
CA THR A 56 7.83 6.06 16.93
C THR A 56 8.03 4.71 16.22
N ASP A 57 7.47 4.53 15.02
CA ASP A 57 7.81 3.36 14.23
C ASP A 57 9.30 3.35 13.93
N LYS A 58 9.87 2.15 13.85
CA LYS A 58 11.28 2.00 13.50
C LYS A 58 11.53 2.60 12.10
N PRO A 59 12.68 3.24 11.85
CA PRO A 59 12.96 3.93 10.58
C PRO A 59 12.89 3.03 9.32
N TRP A 60 13.09 1.72 9.49
CA TRP A 60 12.97 0.72 8.42
C TRP A 60 11.54 0.15 8.26
N MET A 61 10.57 0.63 9.04
CA MET A 61 9.18 0.21 8.92
C MET A 61 8.55 0.90 7.72
N THR A 62 8.02 0.11 6.78
CA THR A 62 7.35 0.62 5.58
C THR A 62 5.85 0.31 5.61
N PRO A 63 5.02 1.05 4.85
CA PRO A 63 3.59 0.75 4.74
C PRO A 63 3.32 -0.69 4.30
N ASN A 64 4.15 -1.22 3.39
CA ASN A 64 4.04 -2.58 2.89
C ASN A 64 4.30 -3.63 4.00
N ILE A 65 5.33 -3.42 4.83
CA ILE A 65 5.59 -4.31 5.99
C ILE A 65 4.39 -4.30 6.94
N LYS A 66 3.85 -3.13 7.29
CA LYS A 66 2.65 -3.03 8.13
C LYS A 66 1.42 -3.70 7.50
N ALA A 67 1.24 -3.59 6.18
CA ALA A 67 0.17 -4.27 5.46
C ALA A 67 0.26 -5.79 5.62
N LYS A 68 1.46 -6.35 5.49
CA LYS A 68 1.73 -7.78 5.64
C LYS A 68 1.61 -8.25 7.09
N ILE A 69 2.03 -7.46 8.07
CA ILE A 69 1.76 -7.74 9.49
C ILE A 69 0.25 -7.83 9.75
N LYS A 70 -0.54 -6.89 9.20
CA LYS A 70 -2.01 -6.92 9.32
C LYS A 70 -2.62 -8.13 8.61
N LEU A 71 -2.07 -8.55 7.48
CA LEU A 71 -2.50 -9.77 6.78
C LEU A 71 -2.21 -11.02 7.61
N ARG A 72 -1.02 -11.12 8.21
CA ARG A 72 -0.64 -12.19 9.13
C ARG A 72 -1.59 -12.25 10.31
N GLN A 73 -1.88 -11.11 10.95
CA GLN A 73 -2.81 -11.05 12.08
C GLN A 73 -4.21 -11.54 11.69
N ARG A 74 -4.70 -11.18 10.50
CA ARG A 74 -5.99 -11.68 9.99
C ARG A 74 -5.98 -13.19 9.75
N ALA A 75 -4.87 -13.75 9.25
CA ALA A 75 -4.74 -15.19 9.05
C ALA A 75 -4.82 -15.93 10.39
N PHE A 76 -4.15 -15.41 11.43
CA PHE A 76 -4.24 -15.91 12.80
C PHE A 76 -5.68 -15.87 13.33
N THR A 77 -6.35 -14.72 13.24
CA THR A 77 -7.75 -14.58 13.71
C THR A 77 -8.73 -15.50 12.98
N ARG A 78 -8.40 -15.94 11.76
CA ARG A 78 -9.20 -16.87 10.96
C ARG A 78 -8.80 -18.34 11.16
N GLY A 79 -7.84 -18.64 12.03
CA GLY A 79 -7.31 -19.99 12.23
C GLY A 79 -6.51 -20.55 11.04
N ASN A 80 -6.18 -19.74 10.02
CA ASN A 80 -5.43 -20.19 8.86
C ASN A 80 -3.92 -20.17 9.15
N MET A 81 -3.44 -21.22 9.81
CA MET A 81 -2.04 -21.32 10.25
C MET A 81 -1.04 -21.45 9.10
N SER A 82 -1.40 -22.11 8.00
CA SER A 82 -0.56 -22.19 6.80
C SER A 82 -0.28 -20.79 6.23
N GLN A 83 -1.33 -19.99 6.05
CA GLN A 83 -1.17 -18.61 5.58
C GLN A 83 -0.46 -17.74 6.61
N TYR A 84 -0.71 -17.93 7.91
CA TYR A 84 -0.01 -17.20 8.96
C TYR A 84 1.50 -17.42 8.91
N ASN A 85 1.95 -18.67 8.79
CA ASN A 85 3.36 -19.03 8.70
C ASN A 85 4.00 -18.48 7.43
N LEU A 86 3.35 -18.67 6.27
CA LEU A 86 3.81 -18.14 4.99
C LEU A 86 4.00 -16.62 5.02
N VAL A 87 2.99 -15.89 5.50
CA VAL A 87 3.06 -14.43 5.58
C VAL A 87 4.06 -13.99 6.66
N GLY A 88 4.23 -14.77 7.74
CA GLY A 88 5.28 -14.58 8.74
C GLY A 88 6.67 -14.56 8.14
N ALA A 89 7.03 -15.61 7.39
CA ALA A 89 8.31 -15.70 6.71
C ALA A 89 8.52 -14.52 5.72
N GLN A 90 7.47 -14.12 5.00
CA GLN A 90 7.53 -12.94 4.12
C GLN A 90 7.80 -11.65 4.90
N VAL A 91 7.12 -11.44 6.04
CA VAL A 91 7.32 -10.26 6.89
C VAL A 91 8.75 -10.20 7.42
N GLU A 92 9.28 -11.31 7.89
CA GLU A 92 10.66 -11.41 8.37
C GLU A 92 11.66 -11.06 7.27
N ASP A 93 11.45 -11.59 6.07
CA ASP A 93 12.28 -11.27 4.91
C ASP A 93 12.24 -9.79 4.54
N MET A 94 11.05 -9.20 4.50
CA MET A 94 10.88 -7.78 4.22
C MET A 94 11.54 -6.90 5.28
N ILE A 95 11.42 -7.25 6.57
CA ILE A 95 12.09 -6.52 7.66
C ILE A 95 13.60 -6.62 7.53
N ARG A 96 14.14 -7.81 7.22
CA ARG A 96 15.58 -8.01 7.03
C ARG A 96 16.12 -7.14 5.90
N LYS A 97 15.45 -7.16 4.74
CA LYS A 97 15.79 -6.32 3.58
C LYS A 97 15.69 -4.84 3.90
N ALA A 98 14.62 -4.41 4.57
CA ALA A 98 14.43 -3.01 4.94
C ALA A 98 15.48 -2.51 5.94
N LYS A 99 15.82 -3.31 6.96
CA LYS A 99 16.93 -3.01 7.88
C LYS A 99 18.26 -2.88 7.12
N SER A 100 18.59 -3.86 6.28
CA SER A 100 19.82 -3.83 5.47
C SER A 100 19.90 -2.56 4.63
N ASN A 101 18.85 -2.25 3.88
CA ASN A 101 18.80 -1.05 3.04
C ASN A 101 18.93 0.24 3.86
N TYR A 102 18.25 0.31 5.03
CA TYR A 102 18.34 1.47 5.91
C TYR A 102 19.78 1.69 6.40
N TYR A 103 20.42 0.65 6.95
CA TYR A 103 21.78 0.76 7.46
C TYR A 103 22.81 0.97 6.37
N GLN A 104 22.65 0.37 5.18
CA GLN A 104 23.51 0.64 4.03
C GLN A 104 23.42 2.10 3.58
N LYS A 105 22.20 2.66 3.47
CA LYS A 105 22.01 4.08 3.15
C LYS A 105 22.62 4.98 4.21
N LYS A 106 22.35 4.67 5.49
CA LYS A 106 22.90 5.41 6.63
C LYS A 106 24.44 5.38 6.61
N ALA A 107 25.05 4.22 6.43
CA ALA A 107 26.50 4.07 6.37
C ALA A 107 27.14 4.86 5.19
N LYS A 108 26.48 4.91 4.03
CA LYS A 108 26.93 5.73 2.89
C LYS A 108 26.92 7.23 3.22
N THR A 109 25.95 7.71 4.00
CA THR A 109 25.89 9.11 4.45
C THR A 109 27.03 9.47 5.41
N PHE A 110 27.59 8.51 6.16
CA PHE A 110 28.54 8.77 7.24
C PHE A 110 30.02 8.45 6.92
N ARG A 111 30.40 8.17 5.67
CA ARG A 111 31.82 7.95 5.31
C ARG A 111 32.35 9.06 4.39
N PRO A 112 33.46 9.78 4.72
CA PRO A 112 34.50 9.52 5.73
C PRO A 112 34.74 10.70 6.72
N SER A 113 33.75 11.14 7.51
CA SER A 113 33.98 12.29 8.42
C SER A 113 34.25 11.92 9.88
N ASP A 114 33.73 10.80 10.42
CA ASP A 114 33.99 10.38 11.83
C ASP A 114 33.37 9.00 12.17
N PRO A 115 34.16 7.92 12.36
CA PRO A 115 33.66 6.61 12.78
C PRO A 115 32.93 6.61 14.14
N ALA A 116 33.28 7.51 15.06
CA ALA A 116 32.65 7.61 16.38
C ALA A 116 31.20 8.14 16.29
N LYS A 117 30.93 9.06 15.36
CA LYS A 117 29.57 9.53 15.07
C LYS A 117 28.70 8.43 14.48
N TRP A 118 29.26 7.55 13.64
CA TRP A 118 28.53 6.40 13.09
C TRP A 118 28.09 5.43 14.19
N TYR A 119 28.98 5.09 15.13
CA TYR A 119 28.66 4.18 16.23
C TYR A 119 27.54 4.74 17.13
N LYS A 120 27.61 6.04 17.48
CA LYS A 120 26.55 6.72 18.25
C LYS A 120 25.21 6.73 17.51
N ALA A 121 25.22 6.95 16.19
CA ALA A 121 24.00 7.00 15.38
C ALA A 121 23.34 5.63 15.16
N CYS A 122 24.07 4.52 15.30
CA CYS A 122 23.52 3.16 15.12
C CYS A 122 22.90 2.56 16.39
N ASN A 123 23.25 3.08 17.58
CA ASN A 123 22.88 2.53 18.89
C ASN A 123 21.93 3.44 19.71
N LEU A 124 21.37 4.49 19.09
CA LEU A 124 20.29 5.34 19.62
C LEU A 124 19.06 5.17 18.73
#